data_AF-A0A196NDL7-F1
#
_entry.id   AF-A0A196NDL7-F1
#
_cell.length_a   1.000
_cell.length_b   1.000
_cell.length_c   1.000
_cell.angle_alpha   90.00
_cell.angle_beta   90.00
_cell.angle_gamma   90.00
#
_symmetry.space_group_name_H-M   'P 1'
#
loop_
_entity.id
_entity.type
_entity.pdbx_description
1 polymer ?
#
loop_
_entity_poly.entity_id
_entity_poly.type
_entity_poly.pdbx_seq_one_letter_code
_entity_poly.pdbx_strand_id
1 'polypeptide(L)'
;MVLAGIAGGIVIGLGPQFLGLAVCAILTVTVLTGIFLAMVPRWRMLDHLQQDSRLASWYWGGGFGAALGLVLAILAVGVRSPLFLGAALLFLLQFAGYSVVRLRWWLAHRAIAA
;
A
#
# COMPACT_ATOMS: atom_id res chain seq x y z
N MET A 1 -13.52 12.53 -9.55
CA MET A 1 -12.79 12.82 -10.82
C MET A 1 -13.75 12.98 -12.00
N VAL A 2 -14.74 12.09 -12.17
CA VAL A 2 -15.71 12.21 -13.27
C VAL A 2 -16.48 13.54 -13.24
N LEU A 3 -17.06 13.93 -12.10
CA LEU A 3 -17.79 15.21 -11.95
C LEU A 3 -16.90 16.45 -12.18
N ALA A 4 -15.61 16.34 -11.87
CA ALA A 4 -14.62 17.40 -12.06
C ALA A 4 -14.21 17.55 -13.53
N GLY A 5 -14.02 16.43 -14.24
CA GLY A 5 -13.80 16.40 -15.68
C GLY A 5 -15.03 16.91 -16.44
N ILE A 6 -16.23 16.60 -15.94
CA ILE A 6 -17.49 17.14 -16.48
C ILE A 6 -17.55 18.65 -16.25
N ALA A 7 -17.30 19.15 -15.04
CA ALA A 7 -17.30 20.59 -14.76
C ALA A 7 -16.24 21.35 -15.58
N GLY A 8 -15.01 20.83 -15.67
CA GLY A 8 -13.95 21.40 -16.51
C GLY A 8 -14.31 21.37 -18.00
N GLY A 9 -14.90 20.26 -18.48
CA GLY A 9 -15.38 20.14 -19.86
C GLY A 9 -16.51 21.12 -20.18
N ILE A 10 -17.43 21.37 -19.23
CA ILE A 10 -18.50 22.37 -19.38
C ILE A 10 -17.92 23.79 -19.44
N VAL A 11 -16.94 24.12 -18.60
CA VAL A 11 -16.28 25.45 -18.60
C VAL A 11 -15.50 25.69 -19.90
N ILE A 12 -14.82 24.68 -20.46
CA ILE A 12 -14.13 24.80 -21.74
C ILE A 12 -15.11 24.84 -22.92
N GLY A 13 -16.17 24.03 -22.88
CA GLY A 13 -17.11 23.87 -24.00
C GLY A 13 -18.10 25.03 -24.14
N LEU A 14 -18.55 25.61 -23.02
CA LEU A 14 -19.55 26.68 -23.01
C LEU A 14 -18.96 28.05 -22.63
N GLY A 15 -17.83 28.07 -21.91
CA GLY A 15 -17.19 29.32 -21.46
C GLY A 15 -16.78 30.29 -22.58
N PRO A 16 -16.22 29.83 -23.72
CA PRO A 16 -15.80 30.71 -24.81
C PRO A 16 -16.94 31.52 -25.44
N GLN A 17 -18.19 31.14 -25.21
CA GLN A 17 -19.38 31.88 -25.66
C GLN A 17 -19.63 33.15 -24.84
N PHE A 18 -19.06 33.24 -23.63
CA PHE A 18 -19.29 34.32 -22.67
C PHE A 18 -18.00 34.98 -22.14
N LEU A 19 -16.85 34.31 -22.27
CA LEU A 19 -15.54 34.74 -21.77
C LEU A 19 -14.47 34.51 -22.83
N GLY A 20 -13.38 35.30 -22.79
CA GLY A 20 -12.24 35.09 -23.67
C GLY A 20 -11.56 33.73 -23.41
N LEU A 21 -11.10 33.06 -24.47
CA LEU A 21 -10.50 31.72 -24.42
C LEU A 21 -9.40 31.59 -23.35
N ALA A 22 -8.57 32.63 -23.17
CA ALA A 22 -7.51 32.66 -22.17
C ALA A 22 -8.07 32.57 -20.73
N VAL A 23 -9.20 33.23 -20.45
CA VAL A 23 -9.86 33.19 -19.14
C VAL A 23 -10.45 31.81 -18.87
N CYS A 24 -11.08 31.18 -19.87
CA CYS A 24 -11.59 29.82 -19.77
C CYS A 24 -10.47 28.79 -19.54
N ALA A 25 -9.34 28.93 -20.22
CA ALA A 25 -8.18 28.07 -20.04
C ALA A 25 -7.61 28.19 -18.62
N ILE A 26 -7.43 29.43 -18.12
CA ILE A 26 -6.95 29.67 -16.76
C ILE A 26 -7.91 29.06 -15.73
N LEU A 27 -9.22 29.33 -15.84
CA LEU A 27 -10.23 28.77 -14.94
C LEU A 27 -10.21 27.25 -14.93
N THR A 28 -10.09 26.63 -16.09
CA THR A 28 -10.02 25.17 -16.21
C THR A 28 -8.78 24.63 -15.50
N VAL A 29 -7.60 25.21 -15.77
CA VAL A 29 -6.34 24.80 -15.14
C VAL A 29 -6.43 24.97 -13.62
N THR A 30 -6.99 26.07 -13.12
CA THR A 30 -7.18 26.30 -11.68
C THR A 30 -8.10 25.26 -11.05
N VAL A 31 -9.22 24.94 -11.69
CA VAL A 31 -10.17 23.91 -11.22
C VAL A 31 -9.53 22.53 -11.20
N LEU A 32 -8.83 22.14 -12.27
CA LEU A 32 -8.14 20.85 -12.36
C LEU A 32 -7.01 20.75 -11.32
N THR A 33 -6.24 21.82 -11.12
CA THR A 33 -5.16 21.88 -10.13
C THR A 33 -5.69 21.80 -8.70
N GLY A 34 -6.75 22.54 -8.38
CA GLY A 34 -7.39 22.50 -7.07
C GLY A 34 -7.92 21.11 -6.72
N ILE A 35 -8.49 20.40 -7.70
CA ILE A 35 -8.98 19.03 -7.54
C ILE A 35 -7.85 18.03 -7.39
N PHE A 36 -6.77 18.19 -8.16
CA PHE A 36 -5.55 17.39 -7.99
C PHE A 36 -5.02 17.52 -6.56
N LEU A 37 -4.86 18.75 -6.07
CA LEU A 37 -4.38 19.02 -4.71
C LEU A 37 -5.33 18.47 -3.64
N ALA A 38 -6.65 18.57 -3.84
CA ALA A 38 -7.64 18.00 -2.93
C ALA A 38 -7.59 16.46 -2.87
N MET A 39 -7.05 15.80 -3.89
CA MET A 39 -6.90 14.34 -3.93
C MET A 39 -5.56 13.84 -3.38
N VAL A 40 -4.54 14.72 -3.24
CA VAL A 40 -3.23 14.37 -2.68
C VAL A 40 -3.32 13.64 -1.33
N PRO A 41 -4.16 14.03 -0.35
CA PRO A 41 -4.28 13.30 0.91
C PRO A 41 -4.77 11.87 0.72
N ARG A 42 -5.72 11.66 -0.20
CA ARG A 42 -6.27 10.33 -0.50
C ARG A 42 -5.26 9.44 -1.21
N TRP A 43 -4.40 10.02 -2.05
CA TRP A 43 -3.32 9.30 -2.72
C TRP A 43 -2.25 8.87 -1.72
N ARG A 44 -1.86 9.75 -0.80
CA ARG A 44 -0.93 9.41 0.30
C ARG A 44 -1.47 8.28 1.18
N MET A 45 -2.79 8.25 1.41
CA MET A 45 -3.42 7.15 2.15
C MET A 45 -3.37 5.82 1.40
N LEU A 46 -3.56 5.83 0.07
CA LEU A 46 -3.42 4.64 -0.77
C LEU A 46 -1.98 4.15 -0.83
N ASP A 47 -1.00 5.06 -0.84
CA ASP A 47 0.43 4.71 -0.79
C ASP A 47 0.77 3.93 0.49
N HIS A 48 0.24 4.36 1.64
CA HIS A 48 0.41 3.61 2.89
C HIS A 48 -0.19 2.20 2.84
N LEU A 49 -1.40 2.05 2.28
CA LEU A 49 -2.03 0.74 2.10
C LEU A 49 -1.23 -0.15 1.15
N GLN A 50 -0.65 0.42 0.09
CA GLN A 50 0.17 -0.31 -0.86
C GLN A 50 1.52 -0.73 -0.25
N GLN A 51 2.14 0.12 0.56
CA GLN A 51 3.36 -0.21 1.31
C GLN A 51 3.10 -1.33 2.32
N ASP A 52 1.99 -1.26 3.07
CA ASP A 52 1.59 -2.30 4.01
C ASP A 52 1.30 -3.63 3.29
N SER A 53 0.61 -3.57 2.14
CA SER A 53 0.36 -4.76 1.32
C SER A 53 1.66 -5.39 0.80
N ARG A 54 2.64 -4.57 0.37
CA ARG A 54 3.94 -5.06 -0.10
C ARG A 54 4.75 -5.71 1.03
N LEU A 55 4.77 -5.09 2.21
CA LEU A 55 5.42 -5.66 3.39
C LEU A 55 4.78 -6.98 3.80
N ALA A 56 3.45 -7.05 3.84
CA ALA A 56 2.73 -8.27 4.14
C ALA A 56 3.00 -9.37 3.10
N SER A 57 2.96 -9.05 1.80
CA SER A 57 3.24 -10.03 0.75
C SER A 57 4.68 -10.53 0.79
N TRP A 58 5.65 -9.66 1.10
CA TRP A 58 7.05 -10.06 1.22
C TRP A 58 7.27 -11.02 2.40
N TYR A 59 6.67 -10.74 3.56
CA TYR A 59 6.77 -11.61 4.74
C TYR A 59 6.15 -12.98 4.49
N TRP A 60 4.94 -13.04 3.92
CA TRP A 60 4.27 -14.31 3.64
C TRP A 60 4.95 -15.09 2.51
N GLY A 61 5.45 -14.41 1.48
CA GLY A 61 6.26 -15.02 0.43
C GLY A 61 7.56 -15.62 0.97
N GLY A 62 8.28 -14.87 1.81
CA GLY A 62 9.47 -15.35 2.50
C GLY A 62 9.18 -16.52 3.46
N GLY A 63 8.08 -16.45 4.20
CA GLY A 63 7.63 -17.53 5.09
C GLY A 63 7.30 -18.81 4.33
N PHE A 64 6.65 -18.72 3.17
CA PHE A 64 6.40 -19.89 2.32
C PHE A 64 7.70 -20.53 1.83
N GLY A 65 8.65 -19.71 1.35
CA GLY A 65 9.97 -20.19 0.94
C GLY A 65 10.74 -20.85 2.09
N ALA A 66 10.68 -20.28 3.29
CA ALA A 66 11.33 -20.85 4.47
C ALA A 66 10.67 -22.17 4.92
N ALA A 67 9.34 -22.28 4.83
CA ALA A 67 8.62 -23.52 5.11
C ALA A 67 9.00 -24.64 4.12
N LEU A 68 9.10 -24.31 2.83
CA LEU A 68 9.62 -25.24 1.83
C LEU A 68 11.07 -25.64 2.13
N GLY A 69 11.92 -24.68 2.50
CA GLY A 69 13.29 -24.95 2.93
C GLY A 69 13.38 -25.90 4.13
N LEU A 70 12.46 -25.78 5.10
CA LEU A 70 12.35 -26.73 6.20
C LEU A 70 11.98 -28.14 5.73
N VAL A 71 11.01 -28.28 4.82
CA VAL A 71 10.65 -29.59 4.25
C VAL A 71 11.86 -30.21 3.55
N LEU A 72 12.58 -29.43 2.75
CA LEU A 72 13.80 -29.91 2.08
C LEU A 72 14.90 -30.28 3.08
N ALA A 73 15.05 -29.52 4.17
CA ALA A 73 16.00 -29.85 5.24
C ALA A 73 15.63 -31.15 5.96
N ILE A 74 14.33 -31.40 6.21
CA ILE A 74 13.87 -32.68 6.76
C ILE A 74 14.26 -33.83 5.83
N LEU A 75 14.03 -33.68 4.52
CA LEU A 75 14.37 -34.71 3.54
C LEU A 75 15.88 -34.95 3.43
N ALA A 76 16.70 -33.90 3.56
CA ALA A 76 18.14 -33.98 3.37
C ALA A 76 18.90 -34.49 4.61
N VAL A 77 18.56 -34.00 5.80
CA VAL A 77 19.33 -34.27 7.03
C VAL A 77 18.49 -34.87 8.17
N GLY A 78 17.17 -34.97 8.01
CA GLY A 78 16.27 -35.53 9.01
C GLY A 78 15.93 -34.58 10.17
N VAL A 79 14.82 -34.87 10.85
CA VAL A 79 14.26 -34.02 11.92
C VAL A 79 15.10 -33.95 13.19
N ARG A 80 16.03 -34.90 13.40
CA ARG A 80 16.92 -34.93 14.58
C ARG A 80 18.25 -34.20 14.35
N SER A 81 18.48 -33.70 13.13
CA SER A 81 19.72 -32.99 12.81
C SER A 81 19.77 -31.63 13.52
N PRO A 82 20.93 -31.24 14.08
CA PRO A 82 21.11 -29.91 14.66
C PRO A 82 20.88 -28.79 13.65
N LEU A 83 21.16 -29.04 12.37
CA LEU A 83 20.90 -28.09 11.28
C LEU A 83 19.41 -27.84 11.09
N PHE A 84 18.59 -28.90 11.13
CA PHE A 84 17.14 -28.78 11.03
C PHE A 84 16.57 -28.03 12.25
N LEU A 85 17.03 -28.35 13.46
CA LEU A 85 16.58 -27.67 14.68
C LEU A 85 16.90 -26.17 14.64
N GLY A 86 18.10 -25.80 14.18
CA GLY A 86 18.49 -24.40 13.99
C GLY A 86 17.60 -23.69 12.96
N ALA A 87 17.36 -24.31 11.80
CA ALA A 87 16.48 -23.76 10.77
C ALA A 87 15.03 -23.61 11.26
N ALA A 88 14.53 -24.57 12.04
CA ALA A 88 13.18 -24.53 12.60
C ALA A 88 13.03 -23.41 13.64
N LEU A 89 14.04 -23.20 14.47
CA LEU A 89 14.08 -22.08 15.42
C LEU A 89 14.07 -20.72 14.71
N LEU A 90 14.87 -20.56 13.64
CA LEU A 90 14.88 -19.33 12.86
C LEU A 90 13.52 -19.06 12.20
N PHE A 91 12.89 -20.10 11.66
CA PHE A 91 11.55 -20.01 11.10
C PHE A 91 10.51 -19.57 12.14
N LEU A 92 10.50 -20.19 13.33
CA LEU A 92 9.61 -19.80 14.42
C LEU A 92 9.86 -18.36 14.87
N LEU A 93 11.13 -17.94 14.97
CA LEU A 93 11.49 -16.58 15.35
C LEU A 93 11.01 -15.55 14.32
N GLN A 94 11.06 -15.87 13.03
CA GLN A 94 10.51 -15.02 11.97
C GLN A 94 8.99 -14.81 12.14
N PHE A 95 8.24 -15.88 12.39
CA PHE A 95 6.79 -15.80 12.63
C PHE A 95 6.45 -15.03 13.91
N ALA A 96 7.18 -15.27 14.99
CA ALA A 96 7.00 -14.55 16.25
C ALA A 96 7.31 -13.06 16.08
N GLY A 97 8.42 -12.72 15.42
CA GLY A 97 8.82 -11.34 15.14
C GLY A 97 7.79 -10.58 14.31
N TYR A 98 7.31 -11.19 13.22
CA TYR A 98 6.23 -10.61 12.41
C TYR A 98 4.96 -10.40 13.23
N SER A 99 4.55 -11.38 14.04
CA SER A 99 3.34 -11.30 14.86
C SER A 99 3.41 -10.18 15.89
N VAL A 100 4.55 -10.00 16.57
CA VAL A 100 4.76 -8.91 17.54
C VAL A 100 4.71 -7.55 16.85
N VAL A 101 5.40 -7.38 15.72
CA VAL A 101 5.40 -6.13 14.97
C VAL A 101 3.99 -5.80 14.45
N ARG A 102 3.28 -6.80 13.94
CA ARG A 102 1.91 -6.63 13.42
C ARG A 102 0.92 -6.30 14.54
N LEU A 103 1.05 -6.94 15.70
CA LEU A 103 0.24 -6.65 16.89
C LEU A 103 0.48 -5.20 17.36
N ARG A 104 1.74 -4.78 17.46
CA ARG A 104 2.10 -3.40 17.81
C ARG A 104 1.51 -2.40 16.81
N TRP A 105 1.64 -2.66 15.51
CA TRP A 105 1.07 -1.80 14.47
C TRP A 105 -0.46 -1.70 14.61
N TRP A 106 -1.13 -2.82 14.83
CA TRP A 106 -2.59 -2.87 15.00
C TRP A 106 -3.06 -2.10 16.24
N LEU A 107 -2.36 -2.25 17.36
CA LEU A 107 -2.62 -1.50 18.60
C LEU A 107 -2.45 0.01 18.39
N ALA A 108 -1.38 0.43 17.70
CA ALA A 108 -1.10 1.83 17.41
C ALA A 108 -2.17 2.46 16.50
N HIS A 109 -2.68 1.73 15.50
CA HIS A 109 -3.70 2.24 14.59
C HIS A 109 -5.10 2.30 15.21
N ARG A 110 -5.42 1.42 16.17
CA ARG A 110 -6.67 1.52 16.95
C ARG A 110 -6.72 2.73 17.85
N ALA A 111 -5.59 3.14 18.44
CA ALA A 111 -5.50 4.30 19.32
C ALA A 111 -5.71 5.64 18.59
N ILE A 112 -5.59 5.66 17.26
CA ILE A 112 -5.79 6.85 16.42
C ILE A 112 -7.26 6.95 15.95
N ALA A 113 -8.00 5.84 15.96
CA ALA A 113 -9.38 5.75 15.50
C ALA A 113 -10.43 5.84 16.62
N ALA A 114 -10.00 5.91 17.88
CA ALA A 114 -10.84 6.11 19.08
C ALA A 114 -10.73 7.56 19.57
#